data_AF-A0A559KUV0-F1
#
_entry.id   AF-A0A559KUV0-F1
#
_cell.length_a   1.000
_cell.length_b   1.000
_cell.length_c   1.000
_cell.angle_alpha   90.00
_cell.angle_beta   90.00
_cell.angle_gamma   90.00
#
_symmetry.space_group_name_H-M   'P 1'
#
loop_
_entity.id
_entity.type
_entity.pdbx_description
1 polymer ?
#
loop_
_entity_poly.entity_id
_entity_poly.type
_entity_poly.pdbx_seq_one_letter_code
_entity_poly.pdbx_strand_id
1 'polypeptide(L)'
;MSASPPSGSSKRRVRTEAQMSQKRLADRVKHRENRQEHKQRMERMEADIAQIRKNLDTVSAQLRTLPQLSADLVALQQRSSQKPPGEAYEMDTSVETPDFPAGRRAPAAAPCAADHHDIPPAEVPEVVSSLFPTPSHVDCRCGVQHHSQADCLEYRSFAILYETHAAFPKDPLHARSLPRNPELPNMTLHSYGDNAVTCFLTSFLKGFEMASVETLFGVYFFAYRLMRWRLHPDPMTLKDVPPWLLPTEVQNTYPHPVSIDYIPWPDLRDFLCTNPRIKSRHSVKIYLESLQLKWPPGCPLMAVEGGQVCVSPEFEAIACDLNNWELGPPWLEAFPRLVSLVHP
;
A
#
# COMPACT_ATOMS: atom_id res chain seq x y z
N MET A 1 -64.09 20.90 -30.64
CA MET A 1 -62.64 21.16 -30.77
C MET A 1 -62.21 22.04 -29.61
N SER A 2 -61.14 21.64 -28.95
CA SER A 2 -60.78 21.91 -27.57
C SER A 2 -60.32 23.36 -27.30
N ALA A 3 -60.78 23.94 -26.20
CA ALA A 3 -60.24 25.18 -25.65
C ALA A 3 -59.14 24.86 -24.62
N SER A 4 -57.92 25.34 -24.86
CA SER A 4 -56.80 25.23 -23.92
C SER A 4 -56.92 26.28 -22.79
N PRO A 5 -56.46 25.99 -21.56
CA PRO A 5 -56.49 26.96 -20.46
C PRO A 5 -55.31 27.94 -20.55
N PRO A 6 -55.43 29.17 -20.01
CA PRO A 6 -54.35 30.15 -20.06
C PRO A 6 -53.25 29.79 -19.05
N SER A 7 -52.01 29.85 -19.49
CA SER A 7 -50.81 29.67 -18.66
C SER A 7 -50.71 30.79 -17.63
N GLY A 8 -50.89 30.46 -16.35
CA GLY A 8 -50.64 31.37 -15.24
C GLY A 8 -49.15 31.68 -15.11
N SER A 9 -48.72 32.87 -15.50
CA SER A 9 -47.39 33.37 -15.22
C SER A 9 -47.25 33.66 -13.72
N SER A 10 -46.54 32.80 -12.98
CA SER A 10 -46.19 33.08 -11.58
C SER A 10 -45.33 34.34 -11.51
N LYS A 11 -45.90 35.46 -11.05
CA LYS A 11 -45.15 36.71 -10.83
C LYS A 11 -44.11 36.47 -9.75
N ARG A 12 -42.84 36.42 -10.15
CA ARG A 12 -41.68 36.26 -9.26
C ARG A 12 -41.72 37.36 -8.20
N ARG A 13 -41.94 36.98 -6.93
CA ARG A 13 -42.04 37.91 -5.79
C ARG A 13 -40.73 38.70 -5.67
N VAL A 14 -40.76 39.98 -5.99
CA VAL A 14 -39.60 40.88 -5.86
C VAL A 14 -39.46 41.27 -4.38
N ARG A 15 -38.27 41.01 -3.82
CA ARG A 15 -37.95 41.26 -2.40
C ARG A 15 -37.97 42.77 -2.13
N THR A 16 -38.60 43.20 -1.04
CA THR A 16 -38.67 44.63 -0.69
C THR A 16 -37.30 45.17 -0.25
N GLU A 17 -37.09 46.48 -0.34
CA GLU A 17 -35.83 47.15 0.04
C GLU A 17 -35.41 46.84 1.49
N ALA A 18 -36.38 46.81 2.41
CA ALA A 18 -36.16 46.43 3.80
C ALA A 18 -35.72 44.96 3.96
N GLN A 19 -36.25 44.05 3.14
CA GLN A 19 -35.82 42.64 3.15
C GLN A 19 -34.42 42.47 2.55
N MET A 20 -34.04 43.31 1.58
CA MET A 20 -32.70 43.33 1.01
C MET A 20 -31.67 43.92 1.98
N SER A 21 -32.03 44.96 2.75
CA SER A 21 -31.14 45.54 3.77
C SER A 21 -30.90 44.59 4.94
N GLN A 22 -31.95 43.89 5.41
CA GLN A 22 -31.83 42.83 6.43
C GLN A 22 -30.95 41.67 5.94
N LYS A 23 -31.11 41.24 4.68
CA LYS A 23 -30.25 40.21 4.10
C LYS A 23 -28.79 40.65 4.04
N ARG A 24 -28.50 41.89 3.60
CA ARG A 24 -27.13 42.43 3.56
C ARG A 24 -26.48 42.53 4.94
N LEU A 25 -27.27 42.75 6.00
CA LEU A 25 -26.77 42.74 7.37
C LEU A 25 -26.45 41.31 7.82
N ALA A 26 -27.35 40.35 7.57
CA ALA A 26 -27.15 38.95 7.87
C ALA A 26 -25.93 38.37 7.13
N ASP A 27 -25.77 38.69 5.84
CA ASP A 27 -24.62 38.27 5.03
C ASP A 27 -23.30 38.85 5.59
N ARG A 28 -23.31 40.09 6.09
CA ARG A 28 -22.13 40.71 6.72
C ARG A 28 -21.74 40.01 8.03
N VAL A 29 -22.72 39.65 8.85
CA VAL A 29 -22.49 38.89 10.09
C VAL A 29 -21.95 37.51 9.77
N LYS A 30 -22.61 36.77 8.85
CA LYS A 30 -22.16 35.45 8.41
C LYS A 30 -20.75 35.48 7.82
N HIS A 31 -20.41 36.48 7.02
CA HIS A 31 -19.05 36.63 6.50
C HIS A 31 -18.03 36.90 7.61
N ARG A 32 -18.40 37.60 8.68
CA ARG A 32 -17.52 37.82 9.84
C ARG A 32 -17.33 36.51 10.61
N GLU A 33 -18.40 35.77 10.86
CA GLU A 33 -18.37 34.46 11.55
C GLU A 33 -17.51 33.46 10.77
N ASN A 34 -17.74 33.30 9.47
CA ASN A 34 -16.93 32.40 8.63
C ASN A 34 -15.44 32.75 8.65
N ARG A 35 -15.09 34.05 8.66
CA ARG A 35 -13.69 34.48 8.78
C ARG A 35 -13.11 34.13 10.13
N GLN A 36 -13.89 34.26 11.20
CA GLN A 36 -13.46 33.92 12.56
C GLN A 36 -13.27 32.42 12.72
N GLU A 37 -14.19 31.60 12.20
CA GLU A 37 -14.07 30.14 12.20
C GLU A 37 -12.84 29.68 11.40
N HIS A 38 -12.61 30.27 10.22
CA HIS A 38 -11.45 29.95 9.40
C HIS A 38 -10.14 30.30 10.12
N LYS A 39 -10.08 31.46 10.79
CA LYS A 39 -8.93 31.86 11.61
C LYS A 39 -8.68 30.86 12.74
N GLN A 40 -9.71 30.50 13.51
CA GLN A 40 -9.60 29.53 14.60
C GLN A 40 -9.22 28.13 14.11
N ARG A 41 -9.62 27.75 12.90
CA ARG A 41 -9.22 26.48 12.28
C ARG A 41 -7.74 26.50 11.90
N MET A 42 -7.24 27.61 11.34
CA MET A 42 -5.81 27.77 11.05
C MET A 42 -4.96 27.75 12.32
N GLU A 43 -5.36 28.51 13.35
CA GLU A 43 -4.64 28.54 14.63
C GLU A 43 -4.56 27.14 15.27
N ARG A 44 -5.62 26.33 15.18
CA ARG A 44 -5.62 24.93 15.62
C ARG A 44 -4.66 24.06 14.80
N MET A 45 -4.71 24.16 13.47
CA MET A 45 -3.79 23.42 12.59
C MET A 45 -2.32 23.77 12.85
N GLU A 46 -2.01 25.05 13.10
CA GLU A 46 -0.65 25.49 13.45
C GLU A 46 -0.20 24.91 14.80
N ALA A 47 -1.08 24.90 15.80
CA ALA A 47 -0.80 24.29 17.09
C ALA A 47 -0.56 22.77 16.98
N ASP A 48 -1.37 22.08 16.18
CA ASP A 48 -1.21 20.64 15.93
C ASP A 48 0.12 20.33 15.22
N ILE A 49 0.51 21.13 14.22
CA ILE A 49 1.81 21.00 13.54
C ILE A 49 2.96 21.20 14.52
N ALA A 50 2.89 22.22 15.38
CA ALA A 50 3.91 22.47 16.40
C ALA A 50 4.02 21.28 17.39
N GLN A 51 2.88 20.71 17.79
CA GLN A 51 2.84 19.55 18.67
C GLN A 51 3.42 18.30 17.99
N ILE A 52 3.08 18.05 16.73
CA ILE A 52 3.62 16.92 15.96
C ILE A 52 5.13 17.03 15.82
N ARG A 53 5.66 18.21 15.51
CA ARG A 53 7.12 18.45 15.44
C ARG A 53 7.80 18.12 16.76
N LYS A 54 7.24 18.60 17.88
CA LYS A 54 7.75 18.30 19.22
C LYS A 54 7.72 16.80 19.54
N ASN A 55 6.65 16.11 19.16
CA ASN A 55 6.53 14.67 19.34
C ASN A 55 7.59 13.92 18.50
N LEU A 56 7.81 14.35 17.26
CA LEU A 56 8.82 13.78 16.37
C LEU A 56 10.24 13.98 16.91
N ASP A 57 10.55 15.17 17.44
CA ASP A 57 11.83 15.44 18.10
C ASP A 57 12.04 14.53 19.32
N THR A 58 10.98 14.31 20.12
CA THR A 58 11.01 13.44 21.30
C THR A 58 11.28 11.99 20.91
N VAL A 59 10.57 11.46 19.92
CA VAL A 59 10.75 10.08 19.42
C VAL A 59 12.13 9.91 18.78
N SER A 60 12.59 10.89 17.99
CA SER A 60 13.94 10.93 17.44
C SER A 60 15.01 10.88 18.54
N ALA A 61 14.84 11.64 19.63
CA ALA A 61 15.75 11.60 20.77
C ALA A 61 15.75 10.22 21.45
N GLN A 62 14.58 9.61 21.64
CA GLN A 62 14.47 8.25 22.19
C GLN A 62 15.18 7.22 21.31
N LEU A 63 15.00 7.27 19.99
CA LEU A 63 15.68 6.38 19.05
C LEU A 63 17.21 6.50 19.10
N ARG A 64 17.75 7.70 19.32
CA ARG A 64 19.20 7.90 19.48
C ARG A 64 19.76 7.29 20.76
N THR A 65 18.95 7.09 21.80
CA THR A 65 19.38 6.49 23.07
C THR A 65 19.34 4.96 23.08
N LEU A 66 18.62 4.32 22.15
CA LEU A 66 18.51 2.86 22.07
C LEU A 66 19.85 2.13 21.84
N PRO A 67 20.78 2.64 21.00
CA PRO A 67 22.10 2.02 20.83
C PRO A 67 22.92 1.97 22.12
N GLN A 68 22.91 3.03 22.95
CA GLN A 68 23.60 3.02 24.25
C GLN A 68 23.02 1.96 25.20
N LEU A 69 21.69 1.86 25.29
CA LEU A 69 21.04 0.86 26.13
C LEU A 69 21.35 -0.57 25.67
N SER A 70 21.46 -0.79 24.36
CA SER A 70 21.88 -2.08 23.80
C SER A 70 23.34 -2.42 24.14
N ALA A 71 24.24 -1.42 24.10
CA ALA A 71 25.65 -1.60 24.45
C ALA A 71 25.85 -1.88 25.95
N ASP A 72 25.09 -1.21 26.82
CA ASP A 72 25.13 -1.42 28.26
C ASP A 72 24.63 -2.81 28.65
N LEU A 73 23.58 -3.31 27.98
CA LEU A 73 23.08 -4.68 28.17
C LEU A 73 24.11 -5.74 27.73
N VAL A 74 24.78 -5.53 26.60
CA VAL A 74 25.86 -6.42 26.13
C VAL A 74 27.06 -6.39 27.09
N ALA A 75 27.43 -5.23 27.60
CA ALA A 75 28.53 -5.10 28.57
C ALA A 75 28.22 -5.78 29.92
N LEU A 76 26.97 -5.72 30.39
CA LEU A 76 26.51 -6.44 31.59
C LEU A 76 26.52 -7.96 31.39
N GLN A 77 26.12 -8.43 30.21
CA GLN A 77 26.12 -9.85 29.88
C GLN A 77 27.54 -10.42 29.77
N GLN A 78 28.49 -9.66 29.21
CA GLN A 78 29.91 -10.04 29.15
C GLN A 78 30.57 -10.08 30.54
N ARG A 79 30.18 -9.19 31.47
CA ARG A 79 30.67 -9.22 32.86
C ARG A 79 30.11 -10.42 33.65
N SER A 80 28.91 -10.90 33.33
CA SER A 80 28.35 -12.10 33.97
C SER A 80 29.00 -13.41 33.51
N SER A 81 29.75 -13.42 32.40
CA SER A 81 30.33 -14.63 31.80
C SER A 81 31.82 -14.87 32.13
N GLN A 82 32.47 -14.02 32.93
CA GLN A 82 33.85 -14.26 33.37
C GLN A 82 33.88 -15.09 34.66
N LYS A 83 34.03 -16.41 34.54
CA LYS A 83 34.34 -17.35 35.65
C LYS A 83 35.88 -17.46 35.80
N PRO A 84 36.45 -17.66 37.01
CA PRO A 84 37.91 -17.67 37.20
C PRO A 84 38.56 -18.93 36.60
N PRO A 85 39.88 -18.92 36.34
CA PRO A 85 40.55 -20.00 35.63
C PRO A 85 40.77 -21.22 36.53
N GLY A 86 40.36 -22.39 36.07
CA GLY A 86 40.54 -23.67 36.75
C GLY A 86 40.37 -24.85 35.79
N GLU A 87 41.53 -25.39 35.42
CA GLU A 87 41.85 -26.80 35.09
C GLU A 87 41.19 -27.52 33.91
N ALA A 88 42.09 -28.03 33.06
CA ALA A 88 41.84 -28.78 31.84
C ALA A 88 41.30 -30.19 32.12
N TYR A 89 40.41 -30.64 31.23
CA TYR A 89 40.38 -32.05 30.82
C TYR A 89 39.99 -32.13 29.35
N GLU A 90 40.86 -32.78 28.57
CA GLU A 90 40.58 -33.20 27.20
C GLU A 90 39.56 -34.35 27.24
N MET A 91 38.61 -34.36 26.31
CA MET A 91 37.98 -35.59 25.87
C MET A 91 37.69 -35.51 24.38
N ASP A 92 38.48 -36.30 23.66
CA ASP A 92 38.41 -36.63 22.25
C ASP A 92 37.14 -37.43 21.94
N THR A 93 36.42 -37.08 20.88
CA THR A 93 35.58 -38.01 20.13
C THR A 93 35.49 -37.55 18.68
N SER A 94 36.17 -38.29 17.84
CA SER A 94 36.29 -38.17 16.39
C SER A 94 35.05 -38.72 15.69
N VAL A 95 34.51 -38.00 14.70
CA VAL A 95 33.80 -38.59 13.54
C VAL A 95 34.07 -37.74 12.30
N GLU A 96 34.59 -38.41 11.27
CA GLU A 96 35.05 -37.89 9.98
C GLU A 96 33.91 -37.46 9.03
N THR A 97 34.19 -36.48 8.17
CA THR A 97 33.41 -36.18 6.94
C THR A 97 34.38 -36.13 5.75
N PRO A 98 33.99 -36.61 4.55
CA PRO A 98 34.94 -36.90 3.48
C PRO A 98 35.23 -35.74 2.51
N ASP A 99 36.47 -35.74 2.02
CA ASP A 99 37.11 -34.84 1.06
C ASP A 99 36.50 -34.85 -0.36
N PHE A 100 36.57 -33.70 -1.04
CA PHE A 100 36.50 -33.58 -2.51
C PHE A 100 37.71 -32.79 -3.05
N PRO A 101 38.33 -33.22 -4.18
CA PRO A 101 39.64 -32.73 -4.57
C PRO A 101 39.59 -31.45 -5.42
N ALA A 102 40.56 -30.57 -5.17
CA ALA A 102 40.87 -29.41 -5.98
C ALA A 102 41.56 -29.81 -7.29
N GLY A 103 41.18 -29.17 -8.41
CA GLY A 103 41.75 -29.45 -9.73
C GLY A 103 41.75 -28.27 -10.69
N ARG A 104 42.89 -27.59 -10.73
CA ARG A 104 43.57 -26.95 -11.88
C ARG A 104 43.09 -25.59 -12.45
N ARG A 105 44.12 -24.75 -12.65
CA ARG A 105 44.17 -23.40 -13.23
C ARG A 105 44.43 -23.42 -14.74
N ALA A 106 44.09 -22.26 -15.35
CA ALA A 106 44.71 -21.54 -16.48
C ALA A 106 43.95 -21.54 -17.83
N PRO A 107 44.16 -20.55 -18.73
CA PRO A 107 44.62 -19.15 -18.57
C PRO A 107 43.72 -18.10 -19.30
N ALA A 108 44.18 -16.84 -19.23
CA ALA A 108 43.58 -15.60 -19.73
C ALA A 108 43.52 -15.44 -21.27
N ALA A 109 42.59 -14.60 -21.73
CA ALA A 109 42.69 -13.84 -22.98
C ALA A 109 41.99 -12.46 -22.81
N ALA A 110 42.64 -11.42 -23.32
CA ALA A 110 42.36 -9.99 -23.15
C ALA A 110 41.14 -9.49 -23.98
N PRO A 111 40.64 -8.27 -23.70
CA PRO A 111 39.98 -7.45 -24.71
C PRO A 111 40.84 -6.25 -25.13
N CYS A 112 40.72 -5.93 -26.41
CA CYS A 112 41.40 -4.88 -27.14
C CYS A 112 40.92 -3.47 -26.72
N ALA A 113 41.87 -2.54 -26.67
CA ALA A 113 41.64 -1.11 -26.54
C ALA A 113 41.28 -0.49 -27.90
N ALA A 114 40.42 0.53 -27.87
CA ALA A 114 40.37 1.57 -28.88
C ALA A 114 40.20 2.92 -28.17
N ASP A 115 41.17 3.80 -28.42
CA ASP A 115 41.34 5.12 -27.83
C ASP A 115 40.26 6.12 -28.27
N HIS A 116 39.80 6.94 -27.33
CA HIS A 116 39.40 8.32 -27.61
C HIS A 116 39.96 9.23 -26.53
N HIS A 117 40.79 10.18 -26.98
CA HIS A 117 41.44 11.20 -26.18
C HIS A 117 40.47 12.33 -25.77
N ASP A 118 40.68 12.78 -24.53
CA ASP A 118 40.72 14.16 -24.04
C ASP A 118 39.63 14.73 -23.10
N ILE A 119 40.20 15.43 -22.09
CA ILE A 119 39.71 16.37 -21.08
C ILE A 119 39.14 15.77 -19.77
N PRO A 120 39.90 15.81 -18.64
CA PRO A 120 39.35 15.47 -17.34
C PRO A 120 38.46 16.63 -16.84
N PRO A 121 37.19 16.40 -16.47
CA PRO A 121 36.44 17.40 -15.73
C PRO A 121 37.03 17.51 -14.32
N ALA A 122 37.22 18.75 -13.88
CA ALA A 122 37.79 19.10 -12.59
C ALA A 122 37.12 18.32 -11.44
N GLU A 123 37.95 17.76 -10.55
CA GLU A 123 37.52 17.15 -9.29
C GLU A 123 36.69 18.16 -8.50
N VAL A 124 35.38 17.89 -8.41
CA VAL A 124 34.51 18.58 -7.46
C VAL A 124 34.75 17.90 -6.12
N PRO A 125 35.11 18.63 -5.05
CA PRO A 125 35.48 18.02 -3.78
C PRO A 125 34.35 17.13 -3.25
N GLU A 126 34.74 15.93 -2.79
CA GLU A 126 33.95 14.82 -2.21
C GLU A 126 33.08 15.18 -0.98
N VAL A 127 32.86 16.46 -0.70
CA VAL A 127 32.31 16.95 0.56
C VAL A 127 30.81 17.27 0.47
N VAL A 128 30.20 17.25 -0.72
CA VAL A 128 28.78 17.62 -0.89
C VAL A 128 27.84 16.42 -1.13
N SER A 129 28.36 15.23 -1.49
CA SER A 129 27.55 14.01 -1.62
C SER A 129 27.11 13.41 -0.27
N SER A 130 27.69 13.87 0.85
CA SER A 130 27.46 13.31 2.19
C SER A 130 26.25 13.88 2.92
N LEU A 131 25.54 14.85 2.32
CA LEU A 131 24.37 15.52 2.94
C LEU A 131 23.04 14.84 2.63
N PHE A 132 23.02 13.88 1.71
CA PHE A 132 21.83 13.07 1.42
C PHE A 132 22.17 11.60 1.68
N PRO A 133 21.54 10.95 2.67
CA PRO A 133 21.69 9.50 2.82
C PRO A 133 21.26 8.86 1.49
N THR A 134 22.15 8.07 0.88
CA THR A 134 21.77 7.15 -0.19
C THR A 134 20.58 6.32 0.29
N PRO A 135 19.46 6.22 -0.45
CA PRO A 135 18.27 5.56 0.03
C PRO A 135 18.61 4.13 0.42
N SER A 136 18.58 3.85 1.72
CA SER A 136 18.83 2.51 2.26
C SER A 136 17.69 1.61 1.79
N HIS A 137 17.91 0.85 0.73
CA HIS A 137 16.99 -0.22 0.35
C HIS A 137 16.86 -1.18 1.53
N VAL A 138 15.63 -1.50 1.91
CA VAL A 138 15.39 -2.51 2.94
C VAL A 138 15.63 -3.87 2.29
N ASP A 139 16.44 -4.74 2.91
CA ASP A 139 16.57 -6.14 2.49
C ASP A 139 15.29 -6.90 2.79
N CYS A 140 14.29 -6.75 1.91
CA CYS A 140 12.99 -7.34 2.06
C CYS A 140 12.84 -8.57 1.16
N ARG A 141 12.35 -9.66 1.76
CA ARG A 141 12.06 -10.91 1.03
C ARG A 141 10.77 -10.85 0.21
N CYS A 142 10.09 -9.70 0.12
CA CYS A 142 8.83 -9.55 -0.61
C CYS A 142 9.01 -9.49 -2.13
N GLY A 143 10.25 -9.34 -2.62
CA GLY A 143 10.57 -9.35 -4.05
C GLY A 143 10.22 -8.06 -4.81
N VAL A 144 9.81 -7.00 -4.10
CA VAL A 144 9.57 -5.65 -4.62
C VAL A 144 10.59 -4.70 -4.00
N GLN A 145 11.17 -3.80 -4.80
CA GLN A 145 12.09 -2.79 -4.29
C GLN A 145 11.34 -1.70 -3.52
N HIS A 146 11.74 -1.43 -2.27
CA HIS A 146 11.18 -0.36 -1.47
C HIS A 146 12.18 0.16 -0.42
N HIS A 147 11.93 1.36 0.11
CA HIS A 147 12.85 2.09 0.99
C HIS A 147 12.48 2.02 2.48
N SER A 148 11.29 1.52 2.80
CA SER A 148 10.85 1.28 4.18
C SER A 148 10.15 -0.07 4.31
N GLN A 149 10.27 -0.72 5.46
CA GLN A 149 9.48 -1.92 5.76
C GLN A 149 7.97 -1.60 5.79
N ALA A 150 7.63 -0.32 5.97
CA ALA A 150 6.26 0.18 5.88
C ALA A 150 5.65 0.14 4.46
N ASP A 151 6.46 -0.15 3.43
CA ASP A 151 6.01 -0.29 2.03
C ASP A 151 5.92 -1.76 1.60
N CYS A 152 6.34 -2.69 2.45
CA CYS A 152 6.28 -4.12 2.16
C CYS A 152 4.83 -4.64 2.29
N LEU A 153 4.30 -5.18 1.19
CA LEU A 153 2.99 -5.82 1.10
C LEU A 153 2.76 -6.86 2.21
N GLU A 154 3.71 -7.78 2.40
CA GLU A 154 3.58 -8.86 3.37
C GLU A 154 3.57 -8.30 4.80
N TYR A 155 4.60 -7.51 5.14
CA TYR A 155 4.75 -6.96 6.49
C TYR A 155 3.55 -6.10 6.88
N ARG A 156 3.10 -5.20 6.00
CA ARG A 156 1.99 -4.29 6.33
C ARG A 156 0.66 -5.00 6.41
N SER A 157 0.39 -5.95 5.52
CA SER A 157 -0.82 -6.76 5.61
C SER A 157 -0.89 -7.49 6.95
N PHE A 158 0.20 -8.14 7.38
CA PHE A 158 0.27 -8.82 8.67
C PHE A 158 0.19 -7.86 9.86
N ALA A 159 0.92 -6.74 9.82
CA ALA A 159 0.93 -5.77 10.91
C ALA A 159 -0.47 -5.19 11.16
N ILE A 160 -1.16 -4.75 10.10
CA ILE A 160 -2.51 -4.17 10.21
C ILE A 160 -3.50 -5.20 10.75
N LEU A 161 -3.45 -6.46 10.28
CA LEU A 161 -4.30 -7.54 10.77
C LEU A 161 -4.02 -7.84 12.24
N TYR A 162 -2.74 -8.02 12.60
CA TYR A 162 -2.32 -8.32 13.96
C TYR A 162 -2.72 -7.23 14.94
N GLU A 163 -2.40 -5.97 14.64
CA GLU A 163 -2.71 -4.82 15.49
C GLU A 163 -4.22 -4.68 15.70
N THR A 164 -5.00 -4.84 14.64
CA THR A 164 -6.46 -4.74 14.69
C THR A 164 -7.07 -5.87 15.53
N HIS A 165 -6.64 -7.11 15.32
CA HIS A 165 -7.17 -8.25 16.07
C HIS A 165 -6.69 -8.26 17.53
N ALA A 166 -5.46 -7.80 17.81
CA ALA A 166 -4.96 -7.63 19.18
C ALA A 166 -5.71 -6.53 19.95
N ALA A 167 -6.20 -5.49 19.26
CA ALA A 167 -7.02 -4.45 19.85
C ALA A 167 -8.50 -4.86 20.02
N PHE A 168 -8.96 -5.91 19.31
CA PHE A 168 -10.36 -6.32 19.26
C PHE A 168 -11.03 -6.52 20.63
N PRO A 169 -10.38 -7.13 21.65
CA PRO A 169 -11.01 -7.26 22.98
C PRO A 169 -11.26 -5.93 23.70
N LYS A 170 -10.54 -4.87 23.31
CA LYS A 170 -10.63 -3.53 23.93
C LYS A 170 -11.60 -2.62 23.17
N ASP A 171 -11.59 -2.70 21.85
CA ASP A 171 -12.47 -1.95 20.97
C ASP A 171 -12.95 -2.83 19.80
N PRO A 172 -14.04 -3.61 19.99
CA PRO A 172 -14.58 -4.50 18.95
C PRO A 172 -15.13 -3.76 17.74
N LEU A 173 -15.40 -2.45 17.87
CA LEU A 173 -16.02 -1.64 16.83
C LEU A 173 -14.99 -0.91 15.96
N HIS A 174 -13.73 -0.84 16.40
CA HIS A 174 -12.65 -0.19 15.65
C HIS A 174 -12.59 -0.65 14.19
N ALA A 175 -12.58 -1.97 13.96
CA ALA A 175 -12.50 -2.55 12.62
C ALA A 175 -13.82 -2.41 11.81
N ARG A 176 -14.98 -2.34 12.49
CA ARG A 176 -16.29 -2.13 11.86
C ARG A 176 -16.47 -0.73 11.30
N SER A 177 -15.65 0.23 11.72
CA SER A 177 -15.76 1.64 11.32
C SER A 177 -15.37 1.89 9.87
N LEU A 178 -14.71 0.94 9.19
CA LEU A 178 -14.27 1.12 7.82
C LEU A 178 -15.46 1.18 6.84
N PRO A 179 -15.53 2.22 5.99
CA PRO A 179 -16.59 2.36 5.00
C PRO A 179 -16.58 1.18 4.02
N ARG A 180 -17.72 0.92 3.37
CA ARG A 180 -17.83 -0.19 2.41
C ARG A 180 -16.84 -0.08 1.26
N ASN A 181 -16.71 1.13 0.72
CA ASN A 181 -15.83 1.46 -0.39
C ASN A 181 -14.84 2.55 0.06
N PRO A 182 -13.61 2.56 -0.49
CA PRO A 182 -12.68 3.64 -0.23
C PRO A 182 -13.19 4.94 -0.88
N GLU A 183 -12.88 6.08 -0.26
CA GLU A 183 -13.16 7.38 -0.87
C GLU A 183 -12.33 7.58 -2.15
N LEU A 184 -12.85 8.38 -3.09
CA LEU A 184 -12.18 8.68 -4.36
C LEU A 184 -10.72 9.15 -4.21
N PRO A 185 -10.39 10.10 -3.32
CA PRO A 185 -9.01 10.57 -3.17
C PRO A 185 -8.02 9.43 -2.89
N ASN A 186 -8.45 8.41 -2.15
CA ASN A 186 -7.63 7.25 -1.81
C ASN A 186 -7.29 6.42 -3.07
N MET A 187 -8.27 6.18 -3.95
CA MET A 187 -8.07 5.41 -5.20
C MET A 187 -7.26 6.17 -6.25
N THR A 188 -7.23 7.50 -6.21
CA THR A 188 -6.36 8.31 -7.08
C THR A 188 -4.89 8.31 -6.65
N LEU A 189 -4.56 7.70 -5.51
CA LEU A 189 -3.22 7.69 -4.90
C LEU A 189 -2.66 9.08 -4.53
N HIS A 190 -3.43 10.17 -4.66
CA HIS A 190 -2.93 11.52 -4.38
C HIS A 190 -3.03 11.92 -2.91
N SER A 191 -3.92 11.30 -2.12
CA SER A 191 -4.04 11.54 -0.67
C SER A 191 -3.19 10.57 0.13
N TYR A 192 -2.78 11.01 1.33
CA TYR A 192 -2.45 10.06 2.40
C TYR A 192 -3.77 9.49 2.90
N GLY A 193 -3.87 8.15 2.97
CA GLY A 193 -5.12 7.49 3.35
C GLY A 193 -5.66 7.98 4.70
N ASP A 194 -6.96 7.83 4.86
CA ASP A 194 -7.73 8.17 6.07
C ASP A 194 -7.76 7.06 7.13
N ASN A 195 -7.27 5.85 6.80
CA ASN A 195 -7.22 4.70 7.69
C ASN A 195 -6.02 3.81 7.35
N ALA A 196 -5.75 2.80 8.19
CA ALA A 196 -4.57 1.94 8.02
C ALA A 196 -4.55 1.21 6.66
N VAL A 197 -5.71 0.75 6.17
CA VAL A 197 -5.83 0.06 4.88
C VAL A 197 -5.59 1.03 3.73
N THR A 198 -6.22 2.20 3.75
CA THR A 198 -6.05 3.19 2.66
C THR A 198 -4.63 3.75 2.61
N CYS A 199 -4.01 4.01 3.77
CA CYS A 199 -2.60 4.38 3.86
C CYS A 199 -1.68 3.32 3.24
N PHE A 200 -1.90 2.06 3.59
CA PHE A 200 -1.11 0.94 3.10
C PHE A 200 -1.26 0.75 1.58
N LEU A 201 -2.49 0.60 1.09
CA LEU A 201 -2.75 0.38 -0.33
C LEU A 201 -2.23 1.54 -1.17
N THR A 202 -2.41 2.78 -0.70
CA THR A 202 -1.88 3.96 -1.40
C THR A 202 -0.35 3.97 -1.43
N SER A 203 0.34 3.64 -0.34
CA SER A 203 1.81 3.57 -0.33
C SER A 203 2.33 2.48 -1.25
N PHE A 204 1.71 1.30 -1.21
CA PHE A 204 2.11 0.14 -2.00
C PHE A 204 1.88 0.38 -3.50
N LEU A 205 0.67 0.78 -3.91
CA LEU A 205 0.31 0.91 -5.32
C LEU A 205 1.01 2.07 -6.03
N LYS A 206 1.53 3.07 -5.31
CA LYS A 206 2.38 4.13 -5.87
C LYS A 206 3.68 3.62 -6.52
N GLY A 207 4.14 2.43 -6.14
CA GLY A 207 5.35 1.82 -6.68
C GLY A 207 5.19 1.15 -8.04
N PHE A 208 3.99 1.16 -8.64
CA PHE A 208 3.67 0.41 -9.85
C PHE A 208 3.05 1.31 -10.92
N GLU A 209 3.37 1.02 -12.18
CA GLU A 209 2.74 1.63 -13.34
C GLU A 209 1.59 0.73 -13.82
N MET A 210 0.37 1.05 -13.36
CA MET A 210 -0.82 0.29 -13.74
C MET A 210 -1.19 0.55 -15.22
N ALA A 211 -1.71 -0.48 -15.90
CA ALA A 211 -2.06 -0.40 -17.33
C ALA A 211 -3.09 0.69 -17.66
N SER A 212 -3.98 1.02 -16.73
CA SER A 212 -4.94 2.12 -16.85
C SER A 212 -5.42 2.62 -15.48
N VAL A 213 -6.10 3.78 -15.46
CA VAL A 213 -6.71 4.32 -14.23
C VAL A 213 -7.83 3.40 -13.72
N GLU A 214 -8.59 2.80 -14.62
CA GLU A 214 -9.67 1.86 -14.30
C GLU A 214 -9.12 0.59 -13.67
N THR A 215 -7.98 0.10 -14.19
CA THR A 215 -7.26 -1.03 -13.61
C THR A 215 -6.76 -0.68 -12.20
N LEU A 216 -6.12 0.49 -12.03
CA LEU A 216 -5.69 0.96 -10.71
C LEU A 216 -6.86 1.00 -9.72
N PHE A 217 -7.99 1.59 -10.12
CA PHE A 217 -9.18 1.66 -9.29
C PHE A 217 -9.70 0.26 -8.95
N GLY A 218 -9.77 -0.65 -9.93
CA GLY A 218 -10.22 -2.03 -9.71
C GLY A 218 -9.34 -2.78 -8.71
N VAL A 219 -8.01 -2.67 -8.84
CA VAL A 219 -7.04 -3.30 -7.93
C VAL A 219 -7.15 -2.74 -6.53
N TYR A 220 -7.19 -1.41 -6.41
CA TYR A 220 -7.39 -0.75 -5.13
C TYR A 220 -8.69 -1.22 -4.46
N PHE A 221 -9.77 -1.29 -5.24
CA PHE A 221 -11.11 -1.62 -4.78
C PHE A 221 -11.20 -3.05 -4.23
N PHE A 222 -10.78 -4.07 -4.98
CA PHE A 222 -10.87 -5.45 -4.49
C PHE A 222 -9.88 -5.71 -3.35
N ALA A 223 -8.69 -5.09 -3.38
CA ALA A 223 -7.70 -5.22 -2.30
C ALA A 223 -8.21 -4.59 -1.00
N TYR A 224 -8.87 -3.43 -1.10
CA TYR A 224 -9.53 -2.77 0.03
C TYR A 224 -10.61 -3.65 0.64
N ARG A 225 -11.50 -4.22 -0.19
CA ARG A 225 -12.60 -5.08 0.29
C ARG A 225 -12.09 -6.35 0.96
N LEU A 226 -11.07 -6.99 0.38
CA LEU A 226 -10.42 -8.15 0.98
C LEU A 226 -9.84 -7.80 2.36
N MET A 227 -9.08 -6.70 2.46
CA MET A 227 -8.51 -6.27 3.74
C MET A 227 -9.58 -5.88 4.76
N ARG A 228 -10.63 -5.14 4.34
CA ARG A 228 -11.75 -4.76 5.21
C ARG A 228 -12.43 -5.99 5.82
N TRP A 229 -12.69 -7.02 5.01
CA TRP A 229 -13.25 -8.29 5.52
C TRP A 229 -12.27 -9.02 6.45
N ARG A 230 -10.98 -9.11 6.11
CA ARG A 230 -9.99 -9.78 6.98
C ARG A 230 -9.83 -9.09 8.34
N LEU A 231 -9.97 -7.76 8.39
CA LEU A 231 -9.91 -7.01 9.63
C LEU A 231 -11.12 -7.25 10.53
N HIS A 232 -12.31 -7.39 9.95
CA HIS A 232 -13.53 -7.74 10.68
C HIS A 232 -14.36 -8.75 9.88
N PRO A 233 -14.10 -10.06 10.05
CA PRO A 233 -14.81 -11.09 9.28
C PRO A 233 -16.27 -11.18 9.75
N ASP A 234 -17.17 -10.51 9.03
CA ASP A 234 -18.61 -10.54 9.28
C ASP A 234 -19.40 -10.84 8.00
N PRO A 235 -20.65 -11.32 8.09
CA PRO A 235 -21.43 -11.69 6.91
C PRO A 235 -21.69 -10.55 5.92
N MET A 236 -21.67 -9.28 6.35
CA MET A 236 -21.86 -8.14 5.47
C MET A 236 -20.57 -7.79 4.72
N THR A 237 -19.44 -7.70 5.42
CA THR A 237 -18.14 -7.48 4.76
C THR A 237 -17.76 -8.63 3.84
N LEU A 238 -18.10 -9.87 4.19
CA LEU A 238 -17.88 -11.04 3.34
C LEU A 238 -18.61 -10.92 2.00
N LYS A 239 -19.86 -10.44 1.99
CA LYS A 239 -20.66 -10.25 0.77
C LYS A 239 -20.10 -9.17 -0.15
N ASP A 240 -19.32 -8.24 0.38
CA ASP A 240 -18.70 -7.18 -0.41
C ASP A 240 -17.50 -7.71 -1.19
N VAL A 241 -16.81 -8.75 -0.70
CA VAL A 241 -15.64 -9.33 -1.36
C VAL A 241 -16.07 -10.08 -2.63
N PRO A 242 -15.45 -9.82 -3.79
CA PRO A 242 -15.72 -10.61 -4.99
C PRO A 242 -15.53 -12.11 -4.72
N PRO A 243 -16.46 -13.01 -5.11
CA PRO A 243 -16.38 -14.42 -4.77
C PRO A 243 -15.08 -15.10 -5.21
N TRP A 244 -14.55 -14.70 -6.37
CA TRP A 244 -13.28 -15.20 -6.91
C TRP A 244 -12.05 -14.77 -6.12
N LEU A 245 -12.16 -13.83 -5.18
CA LEU A 245 -11.07 -13.38 -4.31
C LEU A 245 -11.09 -14.05 -2.93
N LEU A 246 -12.16 -14.78 -2.59
CA LEU A 246 -12.25 -15.48 -1.32
C LEU A 246 -11.17 -16.59 -1.24
N PRO A 247 -10.63 -16.89 -0.05
CA PRO A 247 -9.64 -17.96 0.13
C PRO A 247 -10.19 -19.31 -0.33
N THR A 248 -9.40 -20.04 -1.11
CA THR A 248 -9.71 -21.41 -1.51
C THR A 248 -9.37 -22.41 -0.39
N GLU A 249 -9.80 -23.66 -0.55
CA GLU A 249 -9.38 -24.75 0.36
C GLU A 249 -7.86 -24.93 0.36
N VAL A 250 -7.23 -24.84 -0.81
CA VAL A 250 -5.77 -24.95 -0.96
C VAL A 250 -5.07 -23.83 -0.21
N GLN A 251 -5.51 -22.58 -0.32
CA GLN A 251 -4.93 -21.47 0.42
C GLN A 251 -5.11 -21.59 1.94
N ASN A 252 -6.24 -22.14 2.40
CA ASN A 252 -6.45 -22.41 3.82
C ASN A 252 -5.59 -23.57 4.35
N THR A 253 -5.03 -24.38 3.46
CA THR A 253 -4.25 -25.59 3.79
C THR A 253 -2.75 -25.36 3.71
N TYR A 254 -2.26 -24.67 2.68
CA TYR A 254 -0.84 -24.53 2.40
C TYR A 254 -0.32 -23.12 2.72
N PRO A 255 0.80 -22.99 3.46
CA PRO A 255 1.45 -21.69 3.67
C PRO A 255 1.89 -21.07 2.35
N HIS A 256 1.60 -19.78 2.16
CA HIS A 256 1.88 -19.08 0.92
C HIS A 256 2.19 -17.59 1.14
N PRO A 257 2.90 -16.91 0.21
CA PRO A 257 3.07 -15.47 0.24
C PRO A 257 1.74 -14.70 0.19
N VAL A 258 1.62 -13.63 0.99
CA VAL A 258 0.43 -12.77 1.04
C VAL A 258 0.06 -12.18 -0.32
N SER A 259 1.05 -11.99 -1.21
CA SER A 259 0.77 -11.48 -2.55
C SER A 259 -0.16 -12.38 -3.38
N ILE A 260 -0.20 -13.68 -3.10
CA ILE A 260 -1.08 -14.63 -3.81
C ILE A 260 -2.55 -14.35 -3.48
N ASP A 261 -2.85 -13.85 -2.29
CA ASP A 261 -4.22 -13.53 -1.87
C ASP A 261 -4.92 -12.47 -2.73
N TYR A 262 -4.14 -11.65 -3.44
CA TYR A 262 -4.64 -10.55 -4.27
C TYR A 262 -4.72 -10.93 -5.76
N ILE A 263 -4.55 -12.21 -6.10
CA ILE A 263 -4.67 -12.71 -7.47
C ILE A 263 -6.14 -13.08 -7.76
N PRO A 264 -6.79 -12.50 -8.79
CA PRO A 264 -8.20 -12.75 -9.09
C PRO A 264 -8.54 -14.21 -9.42
N TRP A 265 -7.60 -14.96 -10.02
CA TRP A 265 -7.85 -16.31 -10.52
C TRP A 265 -7.58 -17.38 -9.46
N PRO A 266 -8.61 -18.12 -8.99
CA PRO A 266 -8.45 -19.19 -8.00
C PRO A 266 -7.48 -20.29 -8.45
N ASP A 267 -7.57 -20.73 -9.71
CA ASP A 267 -6.72 -21.82 -10.22
C ASP A 267 -5.24 -21.44 -10.24
N LEU A 268 -4.92 -20.19 -10.59
CA LEU A 268 -3.55 -19.68 -10.49
C LEU A 268 -3.09 -19.62 -9.02
N ARG A 269 -3.94 -19.19 -8.09
CA ARG A 269 -3.61 -19.16 -6.66
C ARG A 269 -3.31 -20.56 -6.14
N ASP A 270 -4.19 -21.52 -6.41
CA ASP A 270 -4.06 -22.90 -5.95
C ASP A 270 -2.80 -23.57 -6.52
N PHE A 271 -2.51 -23.32 -7.79
CA PHE A 271 -1.27 -23.76 -8.41
C PHE A 271 -0.04 -23.17 -7.71
N LEU A 272 -0.01 -21.86 -7.46
CA LEU A 272 1.12 -21.21 -6.80
C LEU A 272 1.30 -21.67 -5.33
N CYS A 273 0.20 -21.89 -4.61
CA CYS A 273 0.23 -22.40 -3.23
C CYS A 273 0.80 -23.82 -3.15
N THR A 274 0.48 -24.68 -4.11
CA THR A 274 0.98 -26.06 -4.17
C THR A 274 2.37 -26.18 -4.79
N ASN A 275 2.90 -25.12 -5.39
CA ASN A 275 4.21 -25.07 -6.04
C ASN A 275 5.14 -24.00 -5.43
N PRO A 276 5.52 -24.10 -4.14
CA PRO A 276 6.27 -23.05 -3.43
C PRO A 276 7.69 -22.81 -3.96
N ARG A 277 8.21 -23.68 -4.85
CA ARG A 277 9.48 -23.46 -5.56
C ARG A 277 9.38 -22.31 -6.57
N ILE A 278 8.18 -21.98 -7.04
CA ILE A 278 7.93 -20.81 -7.87
C ILE A 278 7.97 -19.59 -6.98
N LYS A 279 8.96 -18.71 -7.21
CA LYS A 279 9.20 -17.54 -6.36
C LYS A 279 8.23 -16.39 -6.70
N SER A 280 6.93 -16.60 -6.45
CA SER A 280 5.83 -15.67 -6.79
C SER A 280 6.06 -14.23 -6.26
N ARG A 281 6.71 -14.09 -5.10
CA ARG A 281 7.13 -12.79 -4.53
C ARG A 281 7.92 -11.91 -5.51
N HIS A 282 8.84 -12.49 -6.27
CA HIS A 282 9.66 -11.74 -7.22
C HIS A 282 8.93 -11.44 -8.54
N SER A 283 7.69 -11.90 -8.70
CA SER A 283 6.88 -11.68 -9.90
C SER A 283 5.73 -10.69 -9.67
N VAL A 284 5.64 -10.09 -8.47
CA VAL A 284 4.56 -9.14 -8.12
C VAL A 284 4.55 -7.92 -9.04
N LYS A 285 5.72 -7.37 -9.39
CA LYS A 285 5.83 -6.20 -10.27
C LYS A 285 5.26 -6.48 -11.66
N ILE A 286 5.79 -7.50 -12.34
CA ILE A 286 5.33 -7.89 -13.69
C ILE A 286 3.85 -8.28 -13.68
N TYR A 287 3.37 -8.89 -12.60
CA TYR A 287 1.95 -9.20 -12.44
C TYR A 287 1.08 -7.94 -12.33
N LEU A 288 1.37 -7.02 -11.41
CA LEU A 288 0.55 -5.81 -11.20
C LEU A 288 0.56 -4.88 -12.43
N GLU A 289 1.71 -4.73 -13.07
CA GLU A 289 1.86 -3.89 -14.27
C GLU A 289 1.25 -4.53 -15.52
N SER A 290 1.01 -5.86 -15.51
CA SER A 290 0.33 -6.56 -16.61
C SER A 290 -1.16 -6.73 -16.38
N LEU A 291 -1.66 -6.56 -15.15
CA LEU A 291 -3.07 -6.73 -14.83
C LEU A 291 -3.89 -5.64 -15.52
N GLN A 292 -5.03 -6.03 -16.12
CA GLN A 292 -5.89 -5.14 -16.88
C GLN A 292 -7.35 -5.39 -16.53
N LEU A 293 -8.08 -4.31 -16.26
CA LEU A 293 -9.54 -4.31 -16.20
C LEU A 293 -10.09 -3.88 -17.56
N LYS A 294 -10.86 -4.76 -18.20
CA LYS A 294 -11.61 -4.49 -19.44
C LYS A 294 -12.72 -3.49 -19.15
N TRP A 295 -12.41 -2.22 -19.36
CA TRP A 295 -13.36 -1.15 -19.16
C TRP A 295 -14.10 -0.81 -20.46
N PRO A 296 -15.44 -0.91 -20.51
CA PRO A 296 -16.20 -0.56 -21.70
C PRO A 296 -16.15 0.95 -22.00
N PRO A 297 -15.95 1.36 -23.27
CA PRO A 297 -15.95 2.77 -23.64
C PRO A 297 -17.26 3.48 -23.26
N GLY A 298 -17.16 4.65 -22.66
CA GLY A 298 -18.32 5.47 -22.28
C GLY A 298 -18.96 5.12 -20.94
N CYS A 299 -18.52 4.06 -20.25
CA CYS A 299 -18.93 3.78 -18.88
C CYS A 299 -18.27 4.77 -17.90
N PRO A 300 -19.05 5.43 -17.01
CA PRO A 300 -18.48 6.36 -16.03
C PRO A 300 -17.82 5.59 -14.89
N LEU A 301 -16.60 5.98 -14.52
CA LEU A 301 -15.90 5.44 -13.33
C LEU A 301 -16.51 5.97 -12.01
N MET A 302 -17.14 7.14 -12.09
CA MET A 302 -17.64 7.90 -10.94
C MET A 302 -19.10 8.29 -11.15
N ALA A 303 -19.87 8.33 -10.07
CA ALA A 303 -21.25 8.79 -10.05
C ALA A 303 -21.42 9.89 -8.98
N VAL A 304 -22.52 10.65 -9.08
CA VAL A 304 -22.92 11.60 -8.03
C VAL A 304 -24.13 11.02 -7.32
N GLU A 305 -23.95 10.59 -6.08
CA GLU A 305 -25.01 10.06 -5.23
C GLU A 305 -25.16 10.96 -4.01
N GLY A 306 -26.38 11.47 -3.76
CA GLY A 306 -26.64 12.33 -2.60
C GLY A 306 -25.83 13.63 -2.56
N GLY A 307 -25.28 14.08 -3.70
CA GLY A 307 -24.41 15.26 -3.79
C GLY A 307 -22.94 14.99 -3.49
N GLN A 308 -22.54 13.74 -3.29
CA GLN A 308 -21.15 13.31 -3.15
C GLN A 308 -20.70 12.54 -4.39
N VAL A 309 -19.45 12.73 -4.81
CA VAL A 309 -18.83 11.94 -5.88
C VAL A 309 -18.37 10.62 -5.28
N CYS A 310 -18.91 9.51 -5.78
CA CYS A 310 -18.56 8.16 -5.40
C CYS A 310 -18.17 7.34 -6.63
N VAL A 311 -17.69 6.13 -6.40
CA VAL A 311 -17.49 5.14 -7.45
C VAL A 311 -18.85 4.73 -8.01
N SER A 312 -18.97 4.63 -9.32
CA SER A 312 -20.25 4.25 -9.94
C SER A 312 -20.64 2.80 -9.61
N PRO A 313 -21.95 2.50 -9.46
CA PRO A 313 -22.42 1.12 -9.36
C PRO A 313 -22.01 0.24 -10.55
N GLU A 314 -21.92 0.83 -11.75
CA GLU A 314 -21.46 0.17 -12.96
C GLU A 314 -19.99 -0.26 -12.83
N PHE A 315 -19.13 0.60 -12.27
CA PHE A 315 -17.75 0.21 -11.99
C PHE A 315 -17.67 -0.98 -11.06
N GLU A 316 -18.43 -0.95 -9.97
CA GLU A 316 -18.42 -2.04 -9.02
C GLU A 316 -18.83 -3.36 -9.68
N ALA A 317 -19.90 -3.34 -10.51
CA ALA A 317 -20.34 -4.53 -11.24
C ALA A 317 -19.25 -5.06 -12.19
N ILE A 318 -18.58 -4.18 -12.94
CA ILE A 318 -17.52 -4.55 -13.88
C ILE A 318 -16.29 -5.09 -13.14
N ALA A 319 -15.83 -4.39 -12.10
CA ALA A 319 -14.64 -4.78 -11.33
C ALA A 319 -14.85 -6.06 -10.52
N CYS A 320 -16.09 -6.37 -10.11
CA CYS A 320 -16.43 -7.61 -9.41
C CYS A 320 -16.63 -8.83 -10.33
N ASP A 321 -16.65 -8.66 -11.65
CA ASP A 321 -16.76 -9.78 -12.60
C ASP A 321 -15.37 -10.20 -13.10
N LEU A 322 -14.98 -11.45 -12.81
CA LEU A 322 -13.68 -12.01 -13.17
C LEU A 322 -13.45 -12.01 -14.69
N ASN A 323 -14.51 -12.09 -15.50
CA ASN A 323 -14.41 -12.08 -16.96
C ASN A 323 -13.86 -10.75 -17.52
N ASN A 324 -13.92 -9.68 -16.74
CA ASN A 324 -13.39 -8.38 -17.11
C ASN A 324 -11.91 -8.23 -16.74
N TRP A 325 -11.29 -9.21 -16.09
CA TRP A 325 -9.87 -9.16 -15.75
C TRP A 325 -9.03 -9.99 -16.72
N GLU A 326 -7.87 -9.46 -17.10
CA GLU A 326 -6.88 -10.20 -17.88
C GLU A 326 -5.44 -9.78 -17.53
N LEU A 327 -4.48 -10.58 -18.01
CA LEU A 327 -3.06 -10.26 -17.93
C LEU A 327 -2.53 -9.96 -19.33
N GLY A 328 -1.81 -8.85 -19.45
CA GLY A 328 -1.21 -8.39 -20.69
C GLY A 328 0.03 -9.19 -21.13
N PRO A 329 0.55 -8.90 -22.34
CA PRO A 329 1.65 -9.62 -22.95
C PRO A 329 2.89 -9.83 -22.07
N PRO A 330 3.37 -8.85 -21.26
CA PRO A 330 4.59 -9.05 -20.47
C PRO A 330 4.50 -10.26 -19.53
N TRP A 331 3.36 -10.45 -18.87
CA TRP A 331 3.16 -11.60 -18.00
C TRP A 331 2.94 -12.90 -18.78
N LEU A 332 2.15 -12.87 -19.87
CA LEU A 332 1.87 -14.05 -20.69
C LEU A 332 3.15 -14.63 -21.30
N GLU A 333 4.06 -13.77 -21.76
CA GLU A 333 5.36 -14.16 -22.33
C GLU A 333 6.34 -14.66 -21.27
N ALA A 334 6.32 -14.06 -20.07
CA ALA A 334 7.18 -14.48 -18.96
C ALA A 334 6.72 -15.82 -18.34
N PHE A 335 5.42 -16.11 -18.36
CA PHE A 335 4.82 -17.28 -17.71
C PHE A 335 3.89 -18.09 -18.64
N PRO A 336 4.37 -18.55 -19.81
CA PRO A 336 3.53 -19.20 -20.82
C PRO A 336 2.85 -20.48 -20.32
N ARG A 337 3.46 -21.15 -19.33
CA ARG A 337 2.90 -22.37 -18.70
C ARG A 337 1.73 -22.10 -17.76
N LEU A 338 1.52 -20.85 -17.34
CA LEU A 338 0.48 -20.46 -16.39
C LEU A 338 -0.73 -19.80 -17.06
N VAL A 339 -0.66 -19.56 -18.38
CA VAL A 339 -1.71 -18.87 -19.15
C VAL A 339 -3.05 -19.58 -19.04
N SER A 340 -3.07 -20.91 -19.05
CA SER A 340 -4.31 -21.68 -18.92
C SER A 340 -5.01 -21.50 -17.57
N LEU A 341 -4.33 -20.94 -16.56
CA LEU A 341 -4.86 -20.75 -15.21
C LEU A 341 -5.43 -19.34 -14.97
N VAL A 342 -5.38 -18.47 -15.98
CA VAL A 342 -5.85 -17.07 -15.92
C VAL A 342 -7.00 -16.80 -16.90
N HIS A 343 -7.73 -17.86 -17.26
CA HIS A 343 -8.97 -17.79 -18.02
C HIS A 343 -10.15 -18.12 -17.10
N PRO A 344 -11.27 -17.38 -17.19
CA PRO A 344 -12.46 -17.59 -16.36
C PRO A 344 -13.22 -18.88 -16.68
#